data_AF-A0A934DLD2-F1
#
_entry.id   AF-A0A934DLD2-F1
#
_cell.length_a   1.000
_cell.length_b   1.000
_cell.length_c   1.000
_cell.angle_alpha   90.00
_cell.angle_beta   90.00
_cell.angle_gamma   90.00
#
_symmetry.space_group_name_H-M   'P 1'
#
loop_
_entity.id
_entity.type
_entity.pdbx_description
1 polymer ?
#
loop_
_entity_poly.entity_id
_entity_poly.type
_entity_poly.pdbx_seq_one_letter_code
_entity_poly.pdbx_strand_id
1 'polypeptide(L)'
;MSAPAARLPAEWEPHAATWITWPQNARDWPGKFAPMPWAFAEIIRKVANSDPVDGQAERARVLVADAAVEKRARGHGKGDVQLAERGRIRSERVA
;
A
#
# COMPACT_ATOMS: atom_id res chain seq x y z
N MET A 1 -21.58 -14.10 28.06
CA MET A 1 -20.43 -14.68 27.31
C MET A 1 -19.45 -13.55 27.06
N SER A 2 -18.18 -13.69 27.47
CA SER A 2 -17.15 -12.67 27.19
C SER A 2 -16.77 -12.73 25.72
N ALA A 3 -16.50 -11.58 25.10
CA ALA A 3 -15.96 -11.53 23.75
C ALA A 3 -14.59 -12.26 23.69
N PRO A 4 -14.24 -12.90 22.57
CA PRO A 4 -12.92 -13.48 22.39
C PRO A 4 -11.84 -12.39 22.54
N ALA A 5 -10.71 -12.75 23.15
CA ALA A 5 -9.58 -11.84 23.28
C ALA A 5 -9.02 -11.53 21.88
N ALA A 6 -9.03 -10.26 21.49
CA ALA A 6 -8.41 -9.84 20.24
C ALA A 6 -6.89 -10.05 20.35
N ARG A 7 -6.29 -10.70 19.33
CA ARG A 7 -4.83 -10.77 19.18
C ARG A 7 -4.39 -9.94 17.99
N LEU A 8 -3.23 -9.30 18.12
CA LEU A 8 -2.52 -8.75 16.97
C LEU A 8 -1.77 -9.92 16.30
N PRO A 9 -2.03 -10.25 15.03
CA PRO A 9 -1.26 -11.26 14.33
C PRO A 9 0.20 -10.80 14.16
N ALA A 10 1.11 -11.77 14.03
CA ALA A 10 2.49 -11.45 13.69
C ALA A 10 2.58 -10.92 12.25
N GLU A 11 3.60 -10.11 11.97
CA GLU A 11 3.82 -9.50 10.64
C GLU A 11 4.14 -10.53 9.53
N TRP A 12 4.55 -11.75 9.88
CA TRP A 12 4.81 -12.81 8.92
C TRP A 12 3.60 -13.72 8.68
N GLU A 13 2.49 -13.51 9.39
CA GLU A 13 1.26 -14.22 9.11
C GLU A 13 0.66 -13.72 7.77
N PRO A 14 -0.10 -14.55 7.04
CA PRO A 14 -0.63 -14.15 5.73
C PRO A 14 -1.42 -12.83 5.76
N HIS A 15 -1.05 -11.92 4.87
CA HIS A 15 -1.70 -10.62 4.74
C HIS A 15 -2.79 -10.63 3.68
N ALA A 16 -3.93 -10.00 3.99
CA ALA A 16 -4.97 -9.75 3.00
C ALA A 16 -4.61 -8.59 2.05
N ALA A 17 -3.86 -7.60 2.56
CA ALA A 17 -3.37 -6.43 1.84
C ALA A 17 -2.37 -5.62 2.69
N THR A 18 -1.45 -4.92 2.01
CA THR A 18 -0.56 -3.92 2.60
C THR A 18 -0.99 -2.54 2.15
N TRP A 19 -1.17 -1.62 3.09
CA TRP A 19 -1.54 -0.23 2.82
C TRP A 19 -0.29 0.66 2.79
N ILE A 20 -0.13 1.45 1.72
CA ILE A 20 1.03 2.31 1.50
C ILE A 20 0.54 3.71 1.12
N THR A 21 1.08 4.75 1.76
CA THR A 21 0.81 6.15 1.35
C THR A 21 1.79 6.60 0.28
N TRP A 22 1.29 7.22 -0.79
CA TRP A 22 2.14 7.75 -1.86
C TRP A 22 2.97 8.97 -1.37
N PRO A 23 4.27 9.07 -1.72
CA PRO A 23 5.11 10.17 -1.27
C PRO A 23 4.72 11.46 -1.99
N GLN A 24 4.42 12.50 -1.22
CA GLN A 24 3.93 13.78 -1.76
C GLN A 24 4.49 15.01 -1.04
N ASN A 25 5.06 14.86 0.16
CA ASN A 25 5.58 15.96 0.96
C ASN A 25 7.12 16.03 0.89
N ALA A 26 7.66 16.89 0.04
CA ALA A 26 9.12 17.03 -0.13
C ALA A 26 9.87 17.42 1.16
N ARG A 27 9.19 17.95 2.19
CA ARG A 27 9.82 18.30 3.47
C ARG A 27 10.29 17.08 4.26
N ASP A 28 9.69 15.92 4.02
CA ASP A 28 10.12 14.67 4.66
C ASP A 28 11.45 14.17 4.07
N TRP A 29 11.83 14.69 2.88
CA TRP A 29 13.06 14.34 2.16
C TRP A 29 13.82 15.59 1.64
N PRO A 30 14.38 16.44 2.53
CA PRO A 30 15.06 17.68 2.12
C PRO A 30 16.19 17.40 1.12
N GLY A 31 16.09 17.98 -0.07
CA GLY A 31 17.06 17.81 -1.17
C GLY A 31 17.08 16.41 -1.82
N LYS A 32 16.19 15.49 -1.42
CA LYS A 32 16.19 14.08 -1.85
C LYS A 32 14.83 13.57 -2.29
N PHE A 33 13.85 14.45 -2.50
CA PHE A 33 12.49 14.02 -2.88
C PHE A 33 12.41 13.42 -4.29
N ALA A 34 13.24 13.91 -5.23
CA ALA A 34 13.18 13.51 -6.64
C ALA A 34 13.14 11.98 -6.89
N PRO A 35 13.96 11.14 -6.23
CA PRO A 35 13.89 9.68 -6.39
C PRO A 35 12.72 8.99 -5.66
N MET A 36 12.02 9.66 -4.73
CA MET A 36 11.03 9.02 -3.86
C MET A 36 9.84 8.40 -4.60
N PRO A 37 9.23 9.07 -5.60
CA PRO A 37 8.15 8.46 -6.39
C PRO A 37 8.55 7.13 -7.04
N TRP A 38 9.76 7.04 -7.58
CA TRP A 38 10.28 5.79 -8.16
C TRP A 38 10.51 4.71 -7.09
N ALA A 39 11.13 5.08 -5.97
CA ALA A 39 11.39 4.14 -4.88
C ALA A 39 10.09 3.53 -4.32
N PHE A 40 9.06 4.36 -4.12
CA PHE A 40 7.75 3.88 -3.68
C PHE A 40 7.05 3.02 -4.73
N ALA A 41 7.15 3.36 -6.02
CA ALA A 41 6.64 2.52 -7.09
C ALA A 41 7.27 1.12 -7.06
N GLU A 42 8.58 1.02 -6.82
CA GLU A 42 9.28 -0.25 -6.71
C GLU A 42 8.87 -1.06 -5.46
N ILE A 43 8.65 -0.40 -4.32
CA ILE A 43 8.12 -1.05 -3.11
C ILE A 43 6.73 -1.64 -3.42
N ILE A 44 5.83 -0.83 -3.98
CA ILE A 44 4.47 -1.25 -4.33
C ILE A 44 4.50 -2.43 -5.30
N ARG A 45 5.37 -2.38 -6.32
CA ARG A 45 5.55 -3.47 -7.29
C ARG A 45 6.01 -4.75 -6.60
N LYS A 46 6.96 -4.67 -5.66
CA LYS A 46 7.46 -5.84 -4.94
C LYS A 46 6.41 -6.45 -4.02
N VAL A 47 5.61 -5.64 -3.34
CA VAL A 47 4.48 -6.10 -2.53
C VAL A 47 3.41 -6.75 -3.42
N ALA A 48 3.04 -6.09 -4.51
CA ALA A 48 2.02 -6.60 -5.44
C ALA A 48 2.42 -7.89 -6.16
N ASN A 49 3.72 -8.20 -6.22
CA ASN A 49 4.25 -9.42 -6.82
C ASN A 49 4.96 -10.32 -5.79
N SER A 50 4.81 -10.06 -4.50
CA SER A 50 5.44 -10.91 -3.49
C SER A 50 4.72 -12.23 -3.46
N ASP A 51 5.42 -13.30 -3.83
CA ASP A 51 4.92 -14.63 -3.61
C ASP A 51 5.05 -14.95 -2.12
N PRO A 52 3.96 -15.15 -1.36
CA PRO A 52 4.06 -15.76 -0.05
C PRO A 52 4.56 -17.19 -0.27
N VAL A 53 4.92 -17.82 0.83
CA VAL A 53 5.29 -19.24 0.91
C VAL A 53 4.26 -20.20 0.24
N ASP A 54 3.09 -19.69 -0.16
CA ASP A 54 1.90 -20.41 -0.63
C ASP A 54 1.38 -20.02 -2.05
N GLY A 55 2.07 -19.19 -2.84
CA GLY A 55 1.65 -18.93 -4.24
C GLY A 55 0.70 -17.74 -4.50
N GLN A 56 0.43 -16.87 -3.51
CA GLN A 56 -0.61 -15.82 -3.57
C GLN A 56 -0.08 -14.38 -3.44
N ALA A 57 0.04 -13.64 -4.55
CA ALA A 57 0.42 -12.22 -4.52
C ALA A 57 -0.36 -11.38 -3.48
N GLU A 58 0.35 -10.58 -2.67
CA GLU A 58 -0.28 -9.68 -1.71
C GLU A 58 -0.87 -8.44 -2.41
N ARG A 59 -2.08 -8.02 -2.01
CA ARG A 59 -2.69 -6.79 -2.55
C ARG A 59 -2.01 -5.54 -1.97
N ALA A 60 -1.36 -4.75 -2.82
CA ALA A 60 -0.90 -3.41 -2.44
C ALA A 60 -2.04 -2.39 -2.59
N ARG A 61 -2.40 -1.69 -1.50
CA ARG A 61 -3.39 -0.59 -1.50
C ARG A 61 -2.69 0.74 -1.31
N VAL A 62 -2.74 1.60 -2.32
CA VAL A 62 -2.05 2.90 -2.29
C VAL A 62 -3.02 4.03 -1.92
N LEU A 63 -2.69 4.76 -0.86
CA LEU A 63 -3.40 5.96 -0.43
C LEU A 63 -2.78 7.20 -1.09
N VAL A 64 -3.63 8.02 -1.72
CA VAL A 64 -3.26 9.29 -2.36
C VAL A 64 -4.13 10.42 -1.80
N ALA A 65 -3.57 11.63 -1.69
CA ALA A 65 -4.32 12.77 -1.12
C ALA A 65 -5.46 13.26 -2.04
N ASP A 66 -5.21 13.30 -3.35
CA ASP A 66 -6.14 13.85 -4.33
C ASP A 66 -5.90 13.27 -5.74
N ALA A 67 -6.77 13.65 -6.68
CA ALA A 67 -6.72 13.19 -8.06
C ALA A 67 -5.44 13.63 -8.82
N ALA A 68 -4.83 14.76 -8.44
CA ALA A 68 -3.60 15.22 -9.06
C ALA A 68 -2.39 14.39 -8.58
N VAL A 69 -2.36 13.99 -7.30
CA VAL A 69 -1.40 13.00 -6.78
C VAL A 69 -1.61 11.65 -7.45
N GLU A 70 -2.86 11.21 -7.59
CA GLU A 70 -3.19 9.94 -8.26
C GLU A 70 -2.66 9.90 -9.70
N LYS A 71 -2.93 10.95 -10.48
CA LYS A 71 -2.44 11.05 -11.86
C LYS A 71 -0.91 10.96 -11.94
N ARG A 72 -0.21 11.62 -11.01
CA ARG A 72 1.26 11.54 -10.93
C ARG A 72 1.72 10.13 -10.56
N ALA A 73 1.09 9.50 -9.57
CA ALA A 73 1.42 8.13 -9.16
C ALA A 73 1.26 7.13 -10.32
N ARG A 74 0.17 7.23 -11.08
CA ARG A 74 -0.07 6.40 -12.29
C ARG A 74 1.02 6.56 -13.35
N GLY A 75 1.66 7.71 -13.44
CA GLY A 75 2.77 7.95 -14.37
C GLY A 75 4.07 7.21 -14.04
N HIS A 76 4.18 6.60 -12.86
CA HIS A 76 5.41 5.93 -12.39
C HIS A 76 5.38 4.39 -12.56
N GLY A 77 4.37 3.82 -13.23
CA GLY A 77 4.29 2.39 -13.49
C GLY A 77 3.78 2.05 -14.90
N LYS A 78 4.56 1.28 -15.67
CA LYS A 78 4.02 0.45 -16.76
C LYS A 78 3.51 -0.85 -16.11
N GLY A 79 2.24 -1.21 -16.33
CA GLY A 79 1.74 -2.56 -16.03
C GLY A 79 0.94 -2.73 -14.74
N ASP A 80 1.52 -2.50 -13.55
CA ASP A 80 1.08 -3.31 -12.39
C ASP A 80 0.62 -2.54 -11.13
N VAL A 81 0.45 -1.21 -11.17
CA VAL A 81 -0.05 -0.48 -10.00
C VAL A 81 -1.59 -0.50 -9.98
N GLN A 82 -2.16 -1.53 -9.35
CA GLN A 82 -3.57 -1.55 -8.99
C GLN A 82 -3.82 -0.56 -7.84
N LEU A 83 -4.17 0.68 -8.19
CA LEU A 83 -4.58 1.68 -7.21
C LEU A 83 -5.96 1.30 -6.65
N ALA A 84 -6.03 1.07 -5.35
CA ALA A 84 -7.30 0.93 -4.65
C ALA A 84 -8.08 2.25 -4.72
N GLU A 85 -9.36 2.17 -5.06
CA GLU A 85 -10.24 3.31 -5.31
C GLU A 85 -10.23 4.36 -4.18
N ARG A 86 -10.58 5.60 -4.55
CA ARG A 86 -10.92 6.68 -3.61
C ARG A 86 -12.03 6.22 -2.68
N GLY A 87 -11.67 5.80 -1.48
CA GLY A 87 -12.63 5.32 -0.50
C GLY A 87 -12.05 5.41 0.89
N ARG A 88 -12.79 6.11 1.76
CA ARG A 88 -12.65 6.09 3.22
C ARG A 88 -12.26 4.68 3.69
N ILE A 89 -11.22 4.54 4.52
CA ILE A 89 -10.92 3.28 5.21
C ILE A 89 -12.20 2.86 5.93
N ARG A 90 -12.94 1.89 5.38
CA ARG A 90 -14.06 1.27 6.09
C ARG A 90 -13.42 0.28 7.05
N SER A 91 -13.73 0.39 8.34
CA SER A 91 -13.40 -0.68 9.28
C SER A 91 -14.23 -1.90 8.88
N GLU A 92 -13.68 -2.76 8.03
CA GLU A 92 -14.21 -4.11 7.91
C GLU A 92 -13.88 -4.78 9.24
N ARG A 93 -14.93 -5.09 10.02
CA ARG A 93 -14.78 -5.99 11.16
C ARG A 93 -14.27 -7.30 10.60
N VAL A 94 -13.06 -7.68 11.00
CA VAL A 94 -12.56 -9.04 10.87
C VAL A 94 -13.55 -9.90 11.67
N ALA A 95 -14.37 -10.68 10.95
CA ALA A 95 -15.34 -11.61 11.53
C ALA A 95 -14.63 -12.86 12.05
#